data_AF-A0A843J759-F1
#
_entry.id   AF-A0A843J759-F1
#
_cell.length_a   1.000
_cell.length_b   1.000
_cell.length_c   1.000
_cell.angle_alpha   90.00
_cell.angle_beta   90.00
_cell.angle_gamma   90.00
#
_symmetry.space_group_name_H-M   'P 1'
#
loop_
_entity.id
_entity.type
_entity.pdbx_description
1 polymer ?
#
loop_
_entity_poly.entity_id
_entity_poly.type
_entity_poly.pdbx_seq_one_letter_code
_entity_poly.pdbx_strand_id
1 'polypeptide(L)'
;RVSAFTGIPTIIGMPFHEEMWRGSDGHVGERMADVRRIYENPDLCLNLMAKYGMTHIFVGQAERDVYNVNLPLDKLTEVYSNGGTVIYKI
;
A
#
# COMPACT_ATOMS: atom_id res chain seq x y z
N ARG A 1 -0.09 4.45 10.10
CA ARG A 1 0.86 5.50 10.59
C ARG A 1 0.78 6.77 9.74
N VAL A 2 1.09 6.72 8.44
CA VAL A 2 1.16 7.91 7.56
C VAL A 2 -0.16 8.67 7.53
N SER A 3 -1.25 7.99 7.18
CA SER A 3 -2.58 8.62 7.04
C SER A 3 -3.09 9.30 8.30
N ALA A 4 -2.77 8.75 9.49
CA ALA A 4 -3.19 9.33 10.76
C ALA A 4 -2.50 10.67 11.06
N PHE A 5 -1.26 10.87 10.59
CA PHE A 5 -0.48 12.08 10.84
C PHE A 5 -0.53 13.11 9.71
N THR A 6 -0.78 12.68 8.46
CA THR A 6 -0.77 13.57 7.29
C THR A 6 -2.14 13.87 6.73
N GLY A 7 -3.18 13.11 7.11
CA GLY A 7 -4.51 13.19 6.49
C GLY A 7 -4.57 12.60 5.07
N ILE A 8 -3.46 12.07 4.54
CA ILE A 8 -3.43 11.42 3.22
C ILE A 8 -4.10 10.05 3.34
N PRO A 9 -5.15 9.74 2.57
CA PRO A 9 -5.84 8.46 2.66
C PRO A 9 -4.95 7.29 2.25
N THR A 10 -5.26 6.10 2.77
CA THR A 10 -4.64 4.81 2.40
C THR A 10 -5.72 3.86 1.90
N ILE A 11 -5.34 2.87 1.10
CA ILE A 11 -6.26 1.85 0.54
C ILE A 11 -7.02 1.12 1.67
N ILE A 12 -6.30 0.83 2.75
CA ILE A 12 -6.84 0.24 3.96
C ILE A 12 -6.18 0.84 5.20
N GLY A 13 -7.00 1.33 6.12
CA GLY A 13 -6.55 1.98 7.35
C GLY A 13 -6.45 0.99 8.50
N MET A 14 -7.59 0.74 9.15
CA MET A 14 -7.72 -0.21 10.25
C MET A 14 -8.66 -1.34 9.80
N PRO A 15 -8.14 -2.46 9.28
CA PRO A 15 -8.96 -3.49 8.63
C PRO A 15 -10.13 -3.95 9.50
N PHE A 16 -9.88 -4.24 10.78
CA PHE A 16 -10.92 -4.68 11.71
C PHE A 16 -11.99 -3.61 11.99
N HIS A 17 -11.61 -2.34 12.10
CA HIS A 17 -12.61 -1.26 12.22
C HIS A 17 -13.39 -1.12 10.92
N GLU A 18 -12.73 -1.11 9.76
CA GLU A 18 -13.44 -1.04 8.49
C GLU A 18 -14.41 -2.21 8.30
N GLU A 19 -14.05 -3.42 8.73
CA GLU A 19 -14.93 -4.59 8.73
C GLU A 19 -16.11 -4.44 9.69
N MET A 20 -15.88 -3.95 10.92
CA MET A 20 -16.94 -3.72 11.90
C MET A 20 -17.97 -2.68 11.41
N TRP A 21 -17.53 -1.62 10.75
CA TRP A 21 -18.40 -0.53 10.30
C TRP A 21 -19.02 -0.75 8.92
N ARG A 22 -18.35 -1.50 8.02
CA ARG A 22 -18.81 -1.73 6.64
C ARG A 22 -19.31 -3.15 6.38
N GLY A 23 -19.06 -4.10 7.28
CA GLY A 23 -19.43 -5.51 7.11
C GLY A 23 -18.81 -6.14 5.85
N SER A 24 -19.49 -7.16 5.31
CA SER A 24 -19.12 -7.84 4.07
C SER A 24 -19.05 -6.91 2.85
N ASP A 25 -19.86 -5.84 2.85
CA ASP A 25 -19.98 -4.89 1.74
C ASP A 25 -18.79 -3.93 1.66
N GLY A 26 -17.97 -3.88 2.72
CA GLY A 26 -16.74 -3.08 2.74
C GLY A 26 -15.60 -3.67 1.91
N HIS A 27 -15.76 -4.89 1.35
CA HIS A 27 -14.77 -5.61 0.57
C HIS A 27 -13.36 -5.56 1.21
N VAL A 28 -13.30 -5.62 2.54
CA VAL A 28 -12.06 -5.39 3.30
C VAL A 28 -11.02 -6.46 2.97
N GLY A 29 -11.44 -7.72 2.88
CA GLY A 29 -10.57 -8.84 2.50
C GLY A 29 -9.99 -8.69 1.08
N GLU A 30 -10.77 -8.19 0.12
CA GLU A 30 -10.28 -7.92 -1.23
C GLU A 30 -9.23 -6.81 -1.22
N ARG A 31 -9.51 -5.69 -0.54
CA ARG A 31 -8.56 -4.58 -0.42
C ARG A 31 -7.28 -4.98 0.29
N MET A 32 -7.35 -5.83 1.32
CA MET A 32 -6.16 -6.41 1.96
C MET A 32 -5.34 -7.25 0.98
N ALA A 33 -6.00 -8.12 0.21
CA ALA A 33 -5.34 -8.96 -0.78
C ALA A 33 -4.71 -8.13 -1.90
N ASP A 34 -5.36 -7.05 -2.32
CA ASP A 34 -4.83 -6.14 -3.33
C ASP A 34 -3.62 -5.35 -2.82
N VAL A 35 -3.65 -4.87 -1.56
CA VAL A 35 -2.46 -4.26 -0.94
C VAL A 35 -1.29 -5.24 -0.89
N ARG A 36 -1.53 -6.51 -0.53
CA ARG A 36 -0.48 -7.54 -0.58
C ARG A 36 0.06 -7.72 -1.99
N ARG A 37 -0.80 -7.80 -3.00
CA ARG A 37 -0.39 -7.91 -4.41
C ARG A 37 0.41 -6.70 -4.88
N ILE A 38 0.08 -5.49 -4.43
CA ILE A 38 0.87 -4.28 -4.73
C ILE A 38 2.32 -4.46 -4.25
N TYR A 39 2.52 -5.00 -3.03
CA TYR A 39 3.86 -5.20 -2.50
C TYR A 39 4.59 -6.41 -3.07
N GLU A 40 3.89 -7.50 -3.42
CA GLU A 40 4.52 -8.80 -3.75
C GLU A 40 4.52 -9.15 -5.24
N ASN A 41 3.68 -8.49 -6.06
CA ASN A 41 3.52 -8.80 -7.48
C ASN A 41 3.79 -7.56 -8.37
N PRO A 42 4.94 -7.49 -9.05
CA PRO A 42 5.32 -6.32 -9.85
C PRO A 42 4.43 -6.12 -11.09
N ASP A 43 3.85 -7.18 -11.65
CA ASP A 43 2.96 -7.09 -12.83
C ASP A 43 1.60 -6.50 -12.47
N LEU A 44 1.12 -6.76 -11.25
CA LEU A 44 -0.16 -6.25 -10.76
C LEU A 44 -0.04 -4.90 -10.05
N CYS A 45 1.16 -4.53 -9.59
CA CYS A 45 1.42 -3.33 -8.81
C CYS A 45 0.83 -2.07 -9.44
N LEU A 46 1.20 -1.75 -10.69
CA LEU A 46 0.75 -0.51 -11.34
C LEU A 46 -0.76 -0.47 -11.60
N ASN A 47 -1.34 -1.60 -12.00
CA ASN A 47 -2.78 -1.70 -12.27
C ASN A 47 -3.59 -1.48 -10.98
N LEU A 48 -3.14 -2.06 -9.88
CA LEU A 48 -3.78 -1.89 -8.58
C LEU A 48 -3.56 -0.48 -8.02
N MET A 49 -2.37 0.10 -8.19
CA MET A 49 -2.14 1.50 -7.83
C MET A 49 -3.09 2.43 -8.59
N ALA A 50 -3.28 2.21 -9.89
CA ALA A 50 -4.24 2.96 -10.69
C ALA A 50 -5.70 2.74 -10.25
N LYS A 51 -6.10 1.48 -9.97
CA LYS A 51 -7.45 1.12 -9.44
C LYS A 51 -7.83 1.96 -8.22
N TYR A 52 -6.87 2.23 -7.33
CA TYR A 52 -7.10 2.98 -6.09
C TYR A 52 -6.71 4.46 -6.15
N GLY A 53 -6.25 4.97 -7.30
CA GLY A 53 -5.74 6.34 -7.41
C GLY A 53 -4.51 6.59 -6.52
N MET A 54 -3.73 5.55 -6.25
CA MET A 54 -2.56 5.59 -5.39
C MET A 54 -1.37 6.23 -6.13
N THR A 55 -0.76 7.23 -5.50
CA THR A 55 0.35 8.00 -6.09
C THR A 55 1.70 7.69 -5.46
N HIS A 56 1.72 7.22 -4.22
CA HIS A 56 2.94 6.97 -3.46
C HIS A 56 2.87 5.62 -2.74
N ILE A 57 3.97 4.89 -2.73
CA ILE A 57 4.15 3.66 -1.97
C ILE A 57 5.29 3.84 -0.97
N PHE A 58 5.05 3.41 0.27
CA PHE A 58 6.01 3.47 1.36
C PHE A 58 6.57 2.06 1.58
N VAL A 59 7.88 1.95 1.70
CA VAL A 59 8.59 0.69 1.94
C VAL A 59 9.58 0.90 3.07
N GLY A 60 9.21 0.50 4.29
CA GLY A 60 10.10 0.45 5.45
C GLY A 60 10.22 -0.95 6.03
N GLN A 61 10.79 -1.05 7.23
CA GLN A 61 10.93 -2.33 7.94
C GLN A 61 9.57 -3.01 8.18
N ALA A 62 8.55 -2.24 8.55
CA ALA A 62 7.23 -2.78 8.83
C ALA A 62 6.57 -3.45 7.62
N GLU A 63 6.76 -2.90 6.42
CA GLU A 63 6.25 -3.51 5.20
C GLU A 63 7.08 -4.75 4.83
N ARG A 64 8.39 -4.74 5.05
CA ARG A 64 9.28 -5.89 4.82
C ARG A 64 9.04 -7.05 5.80
N ASP A 65 8.59 -6.77 7.01
CA ASP A 65 8.25 -7.80 8.00
C ASP A 65 6.96 -8.56 7.64
N VAL A 66 6.06 -7.93 6.87
CA VAL A 66 4.73 -8.46 6.55
C VAL A 66 4.66 -9.01 5.11
N TYR A 67 5.37 -8.39 4.17
CA TYR A 67 5.29 -8.68 2.74
C TYR A 67 6.65 -9.07 2.18
N ASN A 68 6.64 -9.97 1.20
CA ASN A 68 7.82 -10.24 0.37
C ASN A 68 7.94 -9.17 -0.72
N VAL A 69 8.49 -8.01 -0.35
CA VAL A 69 8.50 -6.81 -1.20
C VAL A 69 9.22 -7.06 -2.53
N ASN A 70 8.47 -7.01 -3.63
CA ASN A 70 8.91 -7.17 -5.01
C ASN A 70 8.18 -6.14 -5.88
N LEU A 71 8.81 -4.97 -6.05
CA LEU A 71 8.24 -3.83 -6.76
C LEU A 71 8.88 -3.66 -8.15
N PRO A 72 8.14 -3.14 -9.15
CA PRO A 72 8.68 -2.82 -10.47
C PRO A 72 9.48 -1.50 -10.38
N LEU A 73 10.68 -1.57 -9.81
CA LEU A 73 11.54 -0.40 -9.52
C LEU A 73 11.91 0.38 -10.79
N ASP A 74 11.90 -0.25 -11.97
CA ASP A 74 12.11 0.39 -13.27
C ASP A 74 10.99 1.37 -13.65
N LYS A 75 9.80 1.23 -13.05
CA LYS A 75 8.61 2.04 -13.32
C LYS A 75 8.25 2.98 -12.18
N LEU A 76 9.08 3.03 -11.13
CA LEU A 76 8.84 3.80 -9.92
C LEU A 76 10.02 4.74 -9.67
N THR A 77 9.71 5.97 -9.28
CA THR A 77 10.72 6.97 -8.95
C THR A 77 10.88 7.04 -7.43
N GLU A 78 12.08 6.82 -6.94
CA GLU A 78 12.41 7.09 -5.53
C GLU A 78 12.38 8.60 -5.29
N VAL A 79 11.51 9.06 -4.39
CA VAL A 79 11.38 10.48 -4.03
C VAL A 79 11.92 10.81 -2.65
N TYR A 80 12.13 9.78 -1.83
CA TYR A 80 12.69 9.92 -0.49
C TYR A 80 13.29 8.60 -0.01
N SER A 81 14.43 8.68 0.66
CA SER A 81 15.06 7.53 1.33
C SER A 81 15.79 8.00 2.58
N ASN A 82 15.35 7.53 3.75
CA ASN A 82 16.00 7.81 5.02
C ASN A 82 15.62 6.76 6.06
N GLY A 83 16.57 6.39 6.93
CA GLY A 83 16.30 5.54 8.10
C GLY A 83 15.71 4.16 7.75
N GLY A 84 16.08 3.60 6.60
CA GLY A 84 15.54 2.32 6.12
C GLY A 84 14.11 2.39 5.57
N THR A 85 13.53 3.58 5.42
CA THR A 85 12.26 3.81 4.74
C THR A 85 12.49 4.49 3.41
N VAL A 86 11.93 3.92 2.35
CA VAL A 86 11.95 4.46 0.99
C VAL A 86 10.53 4.78 0.56
N ILE A 87 10.34 5.93 -0.08
CA ILE A 87 9.07 6.34 -0.68
C ILE A 87 9.26 6.37 -2.18
N TYR A 88 8.44 5.60 -2.88
CA TYR A 88 8.37 5.65 -4.34
C TYR A 88 7.11 6.35 -4.80
N LYS A 89 7.22 6.98 -5.96
CA LYS A 89 6.12 7.63 -6.68
C LYS A 89 6.01 7.01 -8.08
N ILE A 90 4.78 6.87 -8.56
CA ILE A 90 4.49 6.52 -9.96
C ILE A 90 4.62 7.73 -10.89
#